data_AF-A0A7K0Z6H0-F1
#
_entry.id   AF-A0A7K0Z6H0-F1
#
_cell.length_a   1.000
_cell.length_b   1.000
_cell.length_c   1.000
_cell.angle_alpha   90.00
_cell.angle_beta   90.00
_cell.angle_gamma   90.00
#
_symmetry.space_group_name_H-M   'P 1'
#
loop_
_entity.id
_entity.type
_entity.pdbx_description
1 polymer ?
#
loop_
_entity_poly.entity_id
_entity_poly.type
_entity_poly.pdbx_seq_one_letter_code
_entity_poly.pdbx_strand_id
1 'polypeptide(L)'
;KAPVFGPYLAYSEIICRYFPNLKQITQIKIEKLQTGPILIIGTTRDPATPYKWAQSLNQLFQNSVLITLDGDGHTGHGRGSNCVDSAVDRYLLAGITPKSELFCAK
;
A
#
# COMPACT_ATOMS: atom_id res chain seq x y z
N LYS A 1 8.33 20.19 -8.43
CA LYS A 1 7.23 21.07 -7.92
C LYS A 1 6.04 20.92 -8.86
N ALA A 2 4.81 20.84 -8.34
CA ALA A 2 3.58 20.69 -9.14
C ALA A 2 2.70 21.97 -9.00
N PRO A 3 2.89 22.99 -9.85
CA PRO A 3 2.28 24.32 -9.65
C PRO A 3 0.77 24.35 -9.86
N VAL A 4 0.22 23.42 -10.67
CA VAL A 4 -1.21 23.37 -10.99
C VAL A 4 -2.03 22.71 -9.88
N PHE A 5 -1.62 21.52 -9.45
CA PHE A 5 -2.39 20.71 -8.49
C PHE A 5 -1.84 20.74 -7.06
N GLY A 6 -0.59 21.20 -6.87
CA GLY A 6 0.08 21.20 -5.58
C GLY A 6 -0.66 21.98 -4.49
N PRO A 7 -1.08 23.25 -4.73
CA PRO A 7 -1.86 23.98 -3.75
C PRO A 7 -3.17 23.27 -3.40
N TYR A 8 -3.90 22.75 -4.39
CA TYR A 8 -5.16 22.05 -4.16
C TYR A 8 -4.99 20.81 -3.27
N LEU A 9 -4.01 19.96 -3.56
CA LEU A 9 -3.71 18.78 -2.76
C LEU A 9 -3.14 19.12 -1.37
N ALA A 10 -2.36 20.21 -1.25
CA ALA A 10 -1.80 20.62 0.03
C ALA A 10 -2.86 21.17 1.00
N TYR A 11 -3.93 21.77 0.48
CA TYR A 11 -5.02 22.33 1.29
C TYR A 11 -6.23 21.39 1.44
N SER A 12 -6.20 20.17 0.89
CA SER A 12 -7.33 19.22 0.98
C SER A 12 -7.72 18.91 2.43
N GLU A 13 -6.74 18.86 3.33
CA GLU A 13 -6.93 18.54 4.75
C GLU A 13 -7.46 19.71 5.59
N ILE A 14 -7.63 20.91 5.02
CA ILE A 14 -8.10 22.07 5.78
C ILE A 14 -9.50 21.85 6.35
N ILE A 15 -10.31 21.01 5.68
CA ILE A 15 -11.66 20.64 6.11
C ILE A 15 -11.63 19.99 7.49
N CYS A 16 -10.60 19.19 7.81
CA CYS A 16 -10.45 18.56 9.12
C CYS A 16 -10.33 19.60 10.25
N ARG A 17 -9.73 20.77 10.01
CA ARG A 17 -9.64 21.82 11.05
C ARG A 17 -11.00 22.40 11.44
N TYR A 18 -11.94 22.46 10.50
CA TYR A 18 -13.25 23.09 10.68
C TYR A 18 -14.37 22.07 10.92
N PHE A 19 -14.06 20.77 10.91
CA PHE A 19 -15.04 19.73 11.13
C PHE A 19 -15.50 19.74 12.60
N PRO A 20 -16.81 19.91 12.88
CA PRO A 20 -17.31 20.01 14.24
C PRO A 20 -17.22 18.66 14.97
N ASN A 21 -17.05 18.70 16.29
CA ASN A 21 -17.09 17.51 17.16
C ASN A 21 -16.06 16.41 16.81
N LEU A 22 -14.90 16.76 16.24
CA LEU A 22 -13.82 15.79 16.05
C LEU A 22 -13.34 15.26 17.40
N LYS A 23 -13.61 13.99 17.64
CA LYS A 23 -12.94 13.24 18.71
C LYS A 23 -11.54 12.90 18.21
N GLN A 24 -10.54 13.24 19.01
CA GLN A 24 -9.18 12.80 18.72
C GLN A 24 -9.15 11.28 18.74
N ILE A 25 -8.83 10.68 17.60
CA ILE A 25 -8.55 9.25 17.52
C ILE A 25 -7.17 9.08 18.14
N THR A 26 -7.09 8.29 19.21
CA THR A 26 -5.80 7.94 19.82
C THR A 26 -4.97 7.21 18.78
N GLN A 27 -3.75 7.69 18.53
CA GLN A 27 -2.84 6.98 17.64
C GLN A 27 -2.51 5.63 18.24
N ILE A 28 -3.00 4.56 17.63
CA ILE A 28 -2.72 3.20 18.08
C ILE A 28 -1.35 2.83 17.56
N LYS A 29 -0.40 2.62 18.47
CA LYS A 29 0.90 2.03 18.12
C LYS A 29 0.69 0.52 18.00
N ILE A 30 0.74 0.03 16.77
CA ILE A 30 0.75 -1.40 16.48
C ILE A 30 2.19 -1.78 16.22
N GLU A 31 2.74 -2.71 17.00
CA GLU A 31 4.11 -3.16 16.79
C GLU A 31 4.17 -4.40 15.91
N LYS A 32 3.22 -5.32 16.10
CA LYS A 32 3.11 -6.57 15.34
C LYS A 32 1.66 -7.03 15.27
N LEU A 33 1.30 -7.67 14.16
CA LEU A 33 0.02 -8.33 13.93
C LEU A 33 0.26 -9.76 13.49
N GLN A 34 -0.51 -10.68 14.06
CA GLN A 34 -0.51 -12.09 13.69
C GLN A 34 -1.82 -12.41 12.97
N THR A 35 -1.70 -12.85 11.73
CA THR A 35 -2.81 -13.13 10.82
C THR A 35 -2.53 -14.42 10.05
N GLY A 36 -3.50 -14.86 9.23
CA GLY A 36 -3.18 -15.74 8.10
C GLY A 36 -2.23 -15.05 7.09
N PRO A 37 -1.80 -15.77 6.04
CA PRO A 37 -0.95 -15.18 5.00
C PRO A 37 -1.61 -13.96 4.35
N ILE A 38 -0.86 -12.88 4.16
CA ILE A 38 -1.32 -11.63 3.52
C ILE A 38 -0.38 -11.27 2.38
N LEU A 39 -0.93 -10.83 1.25
CA LEU A 39 -0.15 -10.17 0.20
C LEU A 39 -0.24 -8.65 0.34
N ILE A 40 0.90 -7.99 0.34
CA ILE A 40 1.02 -6.54 0.30
C ILE A 40 1.65 -6.17 -1.03
N ILE A 41 1.04 -5.25 -1.77
CA ILE A 41 1.57 -4.77 -3.05
C ILE A 41 2.05 -3.33 -2.86
N GLY A 42 3.32 -3.08 -3.20
CA GLY A 42 3.91 -1.75 -3.15
C GLY A 42 4.45 -1.35 -4.53
N THR A 43 3.94 -0.26 -5.09
CA THR A 43 4.43 0.33 -6.33
C THR A 43 5.54 1.35 -6.01
N THR A 44 6.71 1.22 -6.65
CA THR A 44 7.93 1.95 -6.25
C THR A 44 7.78 3.48 -6.32
N ARG A 45 6.98 4.00 -7.26
CA ARG A 45 6.72 5.44 -7.45
C ARG A 45 5.23 5.80 -7.28
N ASP A 46 4.59 5.22 -6.26
CA ASP A 46 3.20 5.56 -5.90
C ASP A 46 3.10 6.96 -5.24
N PRO A 47 2.33 7.91 -5.81
CA PRO A 47 2.21 9.27 -5.29
C PRO A 47 1.23 9.40 -4.11
N ALA A 48 0.33 8.44 -3.91
CA ALA A 48 -0.74 8.51 -2.91
C ALA A 48 -0.44 7.62 -1.68
N THR A 49 0.13 6.44 -1.90
CA THR A 49 0.56 5.52 -0.85
C THR A 49 2.02 5.10 -1.08
N PRO A 50 3.00 5.91 -0.65
CA PRO A 50 4.41 5.69 -0.95
C PRO A 50 4.89 4.27 -0.61
N TYR A 51 5.76 3.71 -1.45
CA TYR A 51 6.30 2.33 -1.31
C TYR A 51 6.81 2.00 0.09
N LYS A 52 7.47 2.95 0.76
CA LYS A 52 7.93 2.80 2.15
C LYS A 52 6.81 2.43 3.13
N TRP A 53 5.57 2.88 2.89
CA TRP A 53 4.41 2.51 3.71
C TRP A 53 4.04 1.04 3.51
N ALA A 54 4.15 0.50 2.30
CA ALA A 54 3.98 -0.93 2.05
C ALA A 54 5.07 -1.76 2.75
N GLN A 55 6.33 -1.30 2.73
CA GLN A 55 7.42 -1.93 3.47
C GLN A 55 7.18 -1.91 4.98
N SER A 56 6.73 -0.77 5.54
CA SER A 56 6.36 -0.69 6.95
C SER A 56 5.18 -1.60 7.30
N LEU A 57 4.18 -1.69 6.43
CA LEU A 57 3.04 -2.59 6.62
C LEU A 57 3.48 -4.07 6.63
N ASN A 58 4.41 -4.45 5.74
CA ASN A 58 4.99 -5.78 5.68
C ASN A 58 5.76 -6.15 6.96
N GLN A 59 6.41 -5.17 7.60
CA GLN A 59 7.07 -5.36 8.90
C GLN A 59 6.07 -5.57 10.04
N LEU A 60 4.88 -4.97 9.96
CA LEU A 60 3.84 -5.12 10.99
C LEU A 60 3.17 -6.51 10.92
N PHE A 61 2.88 -7.01 9.73
CA PHE A 61 2.23 -8.32 9.54
C PHE A 61 3.25 -9.44 9.40
N GLN A 62 3.45 -10.23 10.45
CA GLN A 62 4.52 -11.23 10.52
C GLN A 62 4.42 -12.34 9.44
N ASN A 63 3.21 -12.61 8.95
CA ASN A 63 2.94 -13.63 7.92
C ASN A 63 2.65 -13.00 6.54
N SER A 64 3.04 -11.74 6.32
CA SER A 64 2.83 -11.07 5.04
C SER A 64 3.99 -11.29 4.07
N VAL A 65 3.69 -11.16 2.79
CA VAL A 65 4.66 -11.17 1.69
C VAL A 65 4.50 -9.90 0.87
N LEU A 66 5.60 -9.18 0.69
CA LEU A 66 5.65 -7.98 -0.15
C LEU A 66 5.88 -8.34 -1.62
N ILE A 67 4.99 -7.83 -2.47
CA ILE A 67 5.16 -7.76 -3.92
C ILE A 67 5.56 -6.33 -4.27
N THR A 68 6.79 -6.18 -4.77
CA THR A 68 7.31 -4.90 -5.26
C THR A 68 7.03 -4.79 -6.74
N LEU A 69 6.20 -3.82 -7.13
CA LEU A 69 6.00 -3.45 -8.54
C LEU A 69 6.88 -2.25 -8.87
N ASP A 70 7.91 -2.47 -9.68
CA ASP A 70 8.68 -1.36 -10.23
C ASP A 70 7.85 -0.65 -11.31
N GLY A 71 7.33 0.53 -10.96
CA GLY A 71 6.37 1.23 -11.80
C GLY A 71 5.94 2.58 -11.22
N ASP A 72 5.28 3.35 -12.08
CA ASP A 72 4.64 4.61 -11.75
C ASP A 72 3.12 4.42 -11.63
N GLY A 73 2.52 5.13 -10.68
CA GLY A 73 1.08 5.16 -10.46
C GLY A 73 0.65 4.60 -9.10
N HIS A 74 -0.64 4.74 -8.83
CA HIS A 74 -1.25 4.28 -7.58
C HIS A 74 -1.84 2.87 -7.72
N THR A 75 -1.65 2.04 -6.68
CA THR A 75 -1.99 0.61 -6.63
C THR A 75 -1.12 -0.26 -7.56
N GLY A 76 -1.32 -1.59 -7.55
CA GLY A 76 -0.50 -2.51 -8.36
C GLY A 76 -1.22 -3.71 -8.99
N HIS A 77 -2.26 -4.29 -8.36
CA HIS A 77 -3.05 -5.37 -8.97
C HIS A 77 -3.92 -4.85 -10.13
N GLY A 78 -3.97 -5.58 -11.24
CA GLY A 78 -4.72 -5.21 -12.45
C GLY A 78 -4.13 -3.98 -13.17
N ARG A 79 -2.86 -3.66 -12.91
CA ARG A 79 -2.18 -2.49 -13.48
C ARG A 79 -1.25 -2.82 -14.64
N GLY A 80 -1.28 -4.05 -15.14
CA GLY A 80 -0.58 -4.46 -16.37
C GLY A 80 0.70 -5.26 -16.15
N SER A 81 0.98 -5.72 -14.94
CA SER A 81 2.09 -6.64 -14.68
C SER A 81 1.57 -8.05 -14.46
N ASN A 82 1.78 -8.94 -15.44
CA ASN A 82 1.42 -10.35 -15.32
C ASN A 82 2.06 -11.03 -14.09
N CYS A 83 3.23 -10.54 -13.66
CA CYS A 83 3.92 -11.01 -12.46
C CYS A 83 3.12 -10.73 -11.19
N VAL A 84 2.58 -9.51 -11.05
CA VAL A 84 1.72 -9.13 -9.92
C VAL A 84 0.40 -9.89 -10.00
N ASP A 85 -0.25 -9.87 -11.16
CA ASP A 85 -1.59 -10.41 -11.33
C ASP A 85 -1.61 -11.93 -11.09
N SER A 86 -0.62 -12.66 -11.62
CA SER A 86 -0.50 -14.11 -11.37
C SER A 86 -0.26 -14.45 -9.90
N ALA A 87 0.47 -13.62 -9.17
CA ALA A 87 0.72 -13.83 -7.74
C ALA A 87 -0.56 -13.59 -6.92
N VAL A 88 -1.33 -12.55 -7.26
CA VAL A 88 -2.61 -12.25 -6.62
C VAL A 88 -3.64 -13.33 -6.93
N ASP A 89 -3.76 -13.77 -8.18
CA ASP A 89 -4.68 -14.84 -8.58
C ASP A 89 -4.40 -16.13 -7.82
N ARG A 90 -3.14 -16.55 -7.71
CA ARG A 90 -2.76 -17.74 -6.93
C ARG A 90 -3.13 -17.63 -5.46
N TYR A 91 -3.00 -16.45 -4.87
CA TYR A 91 -3.37 -16.22 -3.49
C TYR A 91 -4.88 -16.24 -3.30
N LEU A 92 -5.64 -15.55 -4.15
CA LEU A 92 -7.11 -15.48 -4.03
C LEU A 92 -7.79 -16.80 -4.37
N LEU A 93 -7.29 -17.54 -5.37
CA LEU A 93 -7.92 -18.78 -5.85
C LEU A 93 -7.48 -20.02 -5.06
N ALA A 94 -6.24 -20.05 -4.57
CA ALA A 94 -5.67 -21.25 -3.96
C ALA A 94 -5.04 -21.01 -2.57
N GLY A 95 -5.05 -19.78 -2.06
CA GLY A 95 -4.40 -19.44 -0.79
C GLY A 95 -2.87 -19.51 -0.84
N ILE A 96 -2.28 -19.56 -2.03
CA ILE A 96 -0.83 -19.74 -2.22
C ILE A 96 -0.14 -18.38 -2.34
N THR A 97 0.75 -18.07 -1.40
CA THR A 97 1.63 -16.90 -1.47
C THR A 97 2.97 -17.24 -2.13
N PRO A 98 3.70 -16.24 -2.67
CA PRO A 98 5.12 -16.40 -2.95
C PRO A 98 5.89 -16.80 -1.66
N LYS A 99 6.97 -17.57 -1.81
CA LYS A 99 7.77 -18.05 -0.66
C LYS A 99 8.66 -16.97 -0.03
N SER A 100 8.89 -15.89 -0.76
CA SER A 100 9.70 -14.74 -0.39
C SER A 100 9.11 -13.51 -1.03
N GLU A 101 9.66 -12.33 -0.71
CA GLU A 101 9.35 -11.12 -1.45
C GLU A 101 9.50 -11.34 -2.96
N LEU A 102 8.59 -10.75 -3.72
CA LEU A 102 8.51 -10.87 -5.17
C LEU A 102 8.77 -9.50 -5.80
N PHE A 103 9.69 -9.45 -6.75
CA PHE A 103 9.99 -8.24 -7.51
C PHE A 103 9.45 -8.39 -8.92
N CYS A 104 8.54 -7.50 -9.30
CA CYS A 104 7.89 -7.45 -10.58
C CYS A 104 8.24 -6.14 -11.29
N ALA A 105 8.35 -6.19 -12.61
CA ALA A 105 8.34 -5.02 -13.48
C ALA A 105 7.01 -4.95 -14.22
N LYS A 106 6.70 -3.76 -14.73
CA LYS A 106 5.59 -3.55 -15.64
C LYS A 106 5.95 -3.96 -17.06
#